data_AF-A0A3E0K4Y2-F1
#
_entry.id   AF-A0A3E0K4Y2-F1
#
_cell.length_a   1.000
_cell.length_b   1.000
_cell.length_c   1.000
_cell.angle_alpha   90.00
_cell.angle_beta   90.00
_cell.angle_gamma   90.00
#
_symmetry.space_group_name_H-M   'P 1'
#
loop_
_entity.id
_entity.type
_entity.pdbx_description
1 polymer ?
#
loop_
_entity_poly.entity_id
_entity_poly.type
_entity_poly.pdbx_seq_one_letter_code
_entity_poly.pdbx_strand_id
1 'polypeptide(L)'
;MFEASYLNMAISGTELATEFEIATKGIFEQLDFRATHVGNIPLNPDVFAESPLNYSGVIDTKAYRNYSITNDHRNRMINNYIPTYQSRYGNVQFFMYVGDGFGSNIDSQIQNIAQRTEVNGCVITARNLIRLLKLMIKSPI
;
A
#
# COMPACT_ATOMS: atom_id res chain seq x y z
N MET A 1 -8.50 -17.49 10.84
CA MET A 1 -9.56 -17.05 9.90
C MET A 1 -9.18 -15.79 9.13
N PHE A 2 -8.63 -14.75 9.79
CA PHE A 2 -8.19 -13.51 9.11
C PHE A 2 -7.21 -13.72 7.94
N GLU A 3 -6.12 -14.47 8.13
CA GLU A 3 -5.10 -14.67 7.09
C GLU A 3 -5.63 -15.29 5.80
N ALA A 4 -6.38 -16.39 5.89
CA ALA A 4 -6.94 -17.04 4.71
C ALA A 4 -7.90 -16.11 3.95
N SER A 5 -8.68 -15.31 4.69
CA SER A 5 -9.58 -14.31 4.11
C SER A 5 -8.81 -13.21 3.38
N TYR A 6 -7.77 -12.65 4.00
CA TYR A 6 -6.95 -11.60 3.40
C TYR A 6 -6.21 -12.06 2.14
N LEU A 7 -5.67 -13.28 2.16
CA LEU A 7 -5.03 -13.86 0.98
C LEU A 7 -6.04 -14.12 -0.14
N ASN A 8 -7.28 -14.49 0.19
CA ASN A 8 -8.35 -14.63 -0.79
C ASN A 8 -8.71 -13.27 -1.42
N MET A 9 -8.85 -12.21 -0.62
CA MET A 9 -9.12 -10.85 -1.10
C MET A 9 -8.06 -10.38 -2.12
N ALA A 10 -6.78 -10.68 -1.87
CA ALA A 10 -5.68 -10.31 -2.77
C ALA A 10 -5.73 -10.96 -4.16
N ILE A 11 -6.54 -12.02 -4.35
CA ILE A 11 -6.70 -12.73 -5.64
C ILE A 11 -8.12 -12.63 -6.22
N SER A 12 -9.05 -11.98 -5.53
CA SER A 12 -10.47 -11.89 -5.92
C SER A 12 -10.79 -10.78 -6.92
N GLY A 13 -9.78 -10.07 -7.45
CA GLY A 13 -10.00 -8.95 -8.37
C GLY A 13 -10.85 -7.86 -7.74
N THR A 14 -11.81 -7.31 -8.49
CA THR A 14 -12.63 -6.18 -8.04
C THR A 14 -13.72 -6.55 -7.03
N GLU A 15 -14.09 -7.83 -6.91
CA GLU A 15 -15.22 -8.27 -6.06
C GLU A 15 -14.98 -7.95 -4.58
N LEU A 16 -13.76 -8.16 -4.10
CA LEU A 16 -13.37 -7.95 -2.70
C LEU A 16 -12.33 -6.84 -2.54
N ALA A 17 -12.25 -5.91 -3.50
CA ALA A 17 -11.22 -4.87 -3.50
C ALA A 17 -11.36 -3.97 -2.27
N THR A 18 -12.55 -3.44 -1.98
CA THR A 18 -12.79 -2.59 -0.82
C THR A 18 -12.46 -3.31 0.49
N GLU A 19 -12.82 -4.59 0.61
CA GLU A 19 -12.49 -5.42 1.77
C GLU A 19 -10.99 -5.63 1.91
N PHE A 20 -10.27 -5.77 0.79
CA PHE A 20 -8.81 -5.86 0.78
C PHE A 20 -8.17 -4.56 1.29
N GLU A 21 -8.70 -3.41 0.88
CA GLU A 21 -8.27 -2.08 1.33
C GLU A 21 -8.47 -1.92 2.85
N ILE A 22 -9.68 -2.22 3.34
CA ILE A 22 -10.04 -2.13 4.76
C ILE A 22 -9.20 -3.11 5.60
N ALA A 23 -9.00 -4.34 5.13
CA ALA A 23 -8.19 -5.31 5.83
C ALA A 23 -6.71 -4.91 5.85
N THR A 24 -6.19 -4.32 4.76
CA THR A 24 -4.82 -3.78 4.70
C THR A 24 -4.65 -2.64 5.69
N LYS A 25 -5.62 -1.72 5.77
CA LYS A 25 -5.67 -0.67 6.80
C LYS A 25 -5.58 -1.26 8.21
N GLY A 26 -6.35 -2.31 8.50
CA GLY A 26 -6.32 -3.00 9.80
C GLY A 26 -5.00 -3.72 10.12
N ILE A 27 -4.22 -4.11 9.11
CA ILE A 27 -2.85 -4.63 9.33
C ILE A 27 -1.92 -3.49 9.75
N PHE A 28 -1.97 -2.33 9.07
CA PHE A 28 -1.13 -1.20 9.42
C PHE A 28 -1.45 -0.66 10.83
N GLU A 29 -2.71 -0.68 11.26
CA GLU A 29 -3.08 -0.38 12.65
C GLU A 29 -2.42 -1.33 13.67
N GLN A 30 -2.29 -2.61 13.34
CA GLN A 30 -1.59 -3.58 14.19
C GLN A 30 -0.06 -3.46 14.12
N LEU A 31 0.46 -2.70 13.15
CA LEU A 31 1.88 -2.36 13.04
C LEU A 31 2.17 -0.98 13.68
N ASP A 32 1.31 -0.53 14.58
CA ASP A 32 1.37 0.75 15.29
C ASP A 32 1.26 2.02 14.42
N PHE A 33 0.79 1.90 13.18
CA PHE A 33 0.43 3.08 12.38
C PHE A 33 -0.98 3.54 12.73
N ARG A 34 -1.20 4.86 12.74
CA ARG A 34 -2.54 5.41 12.59
C ARG A 34 -2.92 5.32 11.11
N ALA A 35 -3.75 4.34 10.73
CA ALA A 35 -4.12 4.10 9.34
C ALA A 35 -5.59 4.45 9.04
N THR A 36 -5.82 5.11 7.90
CA THR A 36 -7.16 5.52 7.43
C THR A 36 -7.43 4.94 6.06
N HIS A 37 -8.61 4.34 5.87
CA HIS A 37 -9.10 3.93 4.56
C HIS A 37 -9.65 5.17 3.83
N VAL A 38 -9.08 5.46 2.65
CA VAL A 38 -9.38 6.66 1.86
C VAL A 38 -9.67 6.33 0.38
N GLY A 39 -9.67 5.04 0.02
CA GLY A 39 -9.91 4.55 -1.35
C GLY A 39 -11.30 4.85 -1.91
N ASN A 40 -12.28 5.15 -1.05
CA ASN A 40 -13.62 5.60 -1.47
C ASN A 40 -13.65 7.05 -1.98
N ILE A 41 -12.56 7.81 -1.83
CA ILE A 41 -12.43 9.18 -2.31
C ILE A 41 -11.72 9.16 -3.68
N PRO A 42 -12.27 9.78 -4.74
CA PRO A 42 -11.60 9.85 -6.03
C PRO A 42 -10.17 10.41 -5.92
N LEU A 43 -9.26 9.86 -6.71
CA LEU A 43 -7.85 10.30 -6.78
C LEU A 43 -7.11 10.25 -5.44
N ASN A 44 -7.50 9.33 -4.55
CA ASN A 44 -6.78 9.01 -3.33
C ASN A 44 -6.19 7.59 -3.40
N PRO A 45 -5.13 7.31 -2.61
CA PRO A 45 -4.69 5.94 -2.37
C PRO A 45 -5.78 5.16 -1.63
N ASP A 46 -5.58 3.86 -1.46
CA ASP A 46 -6.53 3.04 -0.70
C ASP A 46 -6.39 3.29 0.80
N VAL A 47 -5.15 3.40 1.29
CA VAL A 47 -4.82 3.60 2.70
C VAL A 47 -3.78 4.71 2.85
N PHE A 48 -4.01 5.59 3.82
CA PHE A 48 -2.99 6.51 4.33
C PHE A 48 -2.56 6.04 5.72
N ALA A 49 -1.26 5.88 5.95
CA ALA A 49 -0.71 5.37 7.20
C ALA A 49 0.27 6.38 7.81
N GLU A 50 0.01 6.81 9.03
CA GLU A 50 0.86 7.73 9.80
C GLU A 50 1.60 6.96 10.89
N SER A 51 2.92 7.05 10.91
CA SER A 51 3.77 6.46 11.94
C SER A 51 3.85 7.37 13.17
N PRO A 52 3.96 6.80 14.39
CA PRO A 52 4.27 7.57 15.59
C PRO A 52 5.64 8.28 15.52
N LEU A 53 6.52 7.87 14.61
CA LEU A 53 7.86 8.46 14.41
C LEU A 53 7.88 9.62 13.41
N ASN A 54 6.74 10.28 13.19
CA ASN A 54 6.59 11.45 12.31
C ASN A 54 7.00 11.21 10.85
N TYR A 55 6.60 10.07 10.31
CA TYR A 55 6.57 9.84 8.87
C TYR A 55 5.25 9.21 8.48
N SER A 56 4.86 9.36 7.23
CA SER A 56 3.63 8.76 6.70
C SER A 56 3.88 8.10 5.35
N GLY A 57 2.91 7.31 4.92
CA GLY A 57 2.93 6.71 3.59
C GLY A 57 1.55 6.52 2.99
N VAL A 58 1.56 6.49 1.65
CA VAL A 58 0.38 6.21 0.84
C VAL A 58 0.46 4.79 0.30
N ILE A 59 -0.60 4.01 0.48
CA ILE A 59 -0.62 2.59 0.20
C ILE A 59 -1.79 2.30 -0.75
N ASP A 60 -1.50 1.56 -1.82
CA ASP A 60 -2.45 1.23 -2.86
C ASP A 60 -2.51 -0.30 -3.02
N THR A 61 -3.68 -0.88 -2.82
CA THR A 61 -3.93 -2.31 -2.89
C THR A 61 -4.38 -2.70 -4.29
N LYS A 62 -3.93 -3.88 -4.74
CA LYS A 62 -4.11 -4.38 -6.09
C LYS A 62 -4.33 -5.88 -6.05
N ALA A 63 -5.60 -6.28 -6.10
CA ALA A 63 -6.04 -7.67 -6.03
C ALA A 63 -5.75 -8.47 -7.33
N TYR A 64 -4.47 -8.54 -7.71
CA TYR A 64 -3.98 -9.23 -8.90
C TYR A 64 -2.85 -10.20 -8.54
N ARG A 65 -2.86 -11.38 -9.17
CA ARG A 65 -1.82 -12.41 -9.03
C ARG A 65 -0.48 -12.03 -9.66
N ASN A 66 -0.51 -11.16 -10.67
CA ASN A 66 0.67 -10.69 -11.38
C ASN A 66 0.47 -9.23 -11.78
N TYR A 67 0.63 -8.33 -10.80
CA TYR A 67 0.41 -6.91 -10.96
C TYR A 67 1.58 -6.22 -11.65
N SER A 68 1.28 -5.31 -12.57
CA SER A 68 2.22 -4.32 -13.12
C SER A 68 1.60 -2.93 -13.01
N ILE A 69 2.41 -1.92 -12.75
CA ILE A 69 1.94 -0.55 -12.58
C ILE A 69 1.59 0.02 -13.96
N THR A 70 0.30 0.21 -14.22
CA THR A 70 -0.16 0.84 -15.46
C THR A 70 0.23 2.32 -15.49
N ASN A 71 0.21 2.93 -16.68
CA ASN A 71 0.45 4.37 -16.82
C ASN A 71 -0.50 5.22 -15.97
N ASP A 72 -1.76 4.82 -15.87
CA ASP A 72 -2.76 5.49 -15.04
C ASP A 72 -2.40 5.39 -13.55
N HIS A 73 -2.16 4.18 -13.03
CA HIS A 73 -1.79 3.98 -11.61
C HIS A 73 -0.52 4.74 -11.24
N ARG A 74 0.49 4.72 -12.13
CA ARG A 74 1.73 5.49 -11.97
C ARG A 74 1.44 6.99 -11.89
N ASN A 75 0.63 7.51 -12.81
CA ASN A 75 0.31 8.93 -12.85
C ASN A 75 -0.49 9.37 -11.63
N ARG A 76 -1.41 8.54 -11.12
CA ARG A 76 -2.11 8.83 -9.86
C ARG A 76 -1.16 8.91 -8.68
N MET A 77 -0.23 7.97 -8.55
CA MET A 77 0.77 8.01 -7.47
C MET A 77 1.62 9.28 -7.51
N ILE A 78 2.13 9.63 -8.71
CA ILE A 78 3.07 10.75 -8.90
C ILE A 78 2.38 12.11 -8.84
N ASN A 79 1.22 12.26 -9.47
CA ASN A 79 0.60 13.57 -9.68
C ASN A 79 -0.55 13.85 -8.70
N ASN A 80 -1.09 12.82 -8.03
CA ASN A 80 -2.23 12.97 -7.14
C ASN A 80 -1.89 12.54 -5.72
N TYR A 81 -1.55 11.27 -5.48
CA TYR A 81 -1.49 10.71 -4.13
C TYR A 81 -0.35 11.34 -3.33
N ILE A 82 0.91 11.16 -3.77
CA ILE A 82 2.06 11.68 -3.03
C ILE A 82 1.97 13.21 -2.88
N PRO A 83 1.74 14.02 -3.92
CA PRO A 83 1.67 15.47 -3.78
C PRO A 83 0.56 15.96 -2.85
N THR A 84 -0.64 15.36 -2.92
CA THR A 84 -1.77 15.77 -2.07
C THR A 84 -1.46 15.56 -0.60
N TYR A 85 -0.93 14.38 -0.26
CA TYR A 85 -0.62 14.05 1.13
C TYR A 85 0.66 14.76 1.60
N GLN A 86 1.66 14.91 0.74
CA GLN A 86 2.86 15.69 1.06
C GLN A 86 2.51 17.16 1.33
N SER A 87 1.63 17.77 0.54
CA SER A 87 1.17 19.15 0.77
C SER A 87 0.36 19.30 2.06
N ARG A 88 -0.38 18.27 2.47
CA ARG A 88 -1.26 18.32 3.65
C ARG A 88 -0.54 18.01 4.97
N TYR A 89 0.38 17.04 4.94
CA TYR A 89 1.02 16.50 6.14
C TYR A 89 2.53 16.80 6.22
N GLY A 90 3.18 17.08 5.10
CA GLY A 90 4.60 17.43 5.04
C GLY A 90 5.59 16.28 5.30
N ASN A 91 5.11 15.07 5.56
CA ASN A 91 5.93 13.95 6.04
C ASN A 91 5.70 12.61 5.31
N VAL A 92 5.25 12.62 4.05
CA VAL A 92 5.13 11.40 3.25
C VAL A 92 6.52 10.93 2.86
N GLN A 93 6.97 9.82 3.48
CA GLN A 93 8.32 9.27 3.29
C GLN A 93 8.31 7.96 2.49
N PHE A 94 7.15 7.34 2.29
CA PHE A 94 7.06 6.15 1.46
C PHE A 94 5.75 6.04 0.68
N PHE A 95 5.80 5.31 -0.43
CA PHE A 95 4.61 4.75 -1.07
C PHE A 95 4.72 3.23 -1.18
N MET A 96 3.59 2.53 -1.19
CA MET A 96 3.58 1.08 -1.25
C MET A 96 2.46 0.55 -2.13
N TYR A 97 2.75 -0.46 -2.94
CA TYR A 97 1.72 -1.29 -3.56
C TYR A 97 1.62 -2.64 -2.84
N VAL A 98 0.40 -3.06 -2.51
CA VAL A 98 0.12 -4.37 -1.91
C VAL A 98 -0.68 -5.22 -2.90
N GLY A 99 -0.20 -6.41 -3.25
CA GLY A 99 -0.89 -7.32 -4.16
C GLY A 99 -0.59 -8.79 -3.87
N ASP A 100 -1.03 -9.73 -4.71
CA ASP A 100 -0.68 -11.14 -4.51
C ASP A 100 0.67 -11.50 -5.18
N GLY A 101 0.97 -10.87 -6.31
CA GLY A 101 2.26 -11.00 -6.99
C GLY A 101 2.53 -9.85 -7.97
N PHE A 102 3.76 -9.76 -8.46
CA PHE A 102 4.24 -8.65 -9.28
C PHE A 102 4.98 -9.13 -10.52
N GLY A 103 4.82 -8.37 -11.62
CA GLY A 103 5.49 -8.64 -12.89
C GLY A 103 6.99 -8.32 -12.85
N SER A 104 7.74 -8.86 -13.81
CA SER A 104 9.20 -8.74 -13.87
C SER A 104 9.74 -7.31 -14.02
N ASN A 105 8.90 -6.36 -14.43
CA ASN A 105 9.28 -4.96 -14.59
C ASN A 105 8.99 -4.09 -13.35
N ILE A 106 8.43 -4.66 -12.28
CA ILE A 106 7.93 -3.89 -11.15
C ILE A 106 9.00 -3.01 -10.50
N ASP A 107 10.24 -3.51 -10.37
CA ASP A 107 11.34 -2.78 -9.76
C ASP A 107 11.64 -1.49 -10.52
N SER A 108 11.69 -1.56 -11.86
CA SER A 108 11.90 -0.38 -12.71
C SER A 108 10.75 0.62 -12.62
N GLN A 109 9.51 0.15 -12.43
CA GLN A 109 8.33 1.00 -12.30
C GLN A 109 8.32 1.74 -10.96
N ILE A 110 8.68 1.06 -9.87
CA ILE A 110 8.85 1.67 -8.54
C ILE A 110 9.98 2.69 -8.58
N GLN A 111 11.12 2.33 -9.15
CA GLN A 111 12.26 3.25 -9.28
C GLN A 111 11.88 4.49 -10.08
N ASN A 112 11.08 4.35 -11.15
CA ASN A 112 10.61 5.49 -11.94
C ASN A 112 9.70 6.44 -11.13
N ILE A 113 8.83 5.91 -10.27
CA ILE A 113 8.00 6.74 -9.38
C ILE A 113 8.92 7.45 -8.38
N ALA A 114 9.79 6.73 -7.69
CA ALA A 114 10.68 7.29 -6.67
C ALA A 114 11.59 8.40 -7.21
N GLN A 115 12.14 8.22 -8.41
CA GLN A 115 12.93 9.27 -9.08
C GLN A 115 12.14 10.53 -9.41
N ARG A 116 10.83 10.40 -9.68
CA ARG A 116 9.97 11.54 -10.05
C ARG A 116 9.35 12.24 -8.86
N THR A 117 9.23 11.57 -7.73
CA THR A 117 8.56 12.09 -6.52
C THR A 117 9.53 12.37 -5.38
N GLU A 118 10.77 11.89 -5.46
CA GLU A 118 11.75 11.88 -4.37
C GLU A 118 11.28 11.14 -3.11
N VAL A 119 10.24 10.32 -3.23
CA VAL A 119 9.70 9.48 -2.17
C VAL A 119 10.00 8.02 -2.53
N ASN A 120 10.72 7.31 -1.67
CA ASN A 120 11.00 5.90 -1.90
C ASN A 120 9.72 5.07 -1.84
N GLY A 121 9.69 3.95 -2.55
CA GLY A 121 8.56 3.05 -2.44
C GLY A 121 8.94 1.61 -2.63
N CYS A 122 7.96 0.75 -2.37
CA CYS A 122 8.14 -0.69 -2.47
C CYS A 122 6.86 -1.37 -2.93
N VAL A 123 7.01 -2.64 -3.26
CA VAL A 123 5.91 -3.58 -3.41
C VAL A 123 6.01 -4.67 -2.37
N ILE A 124 4.87 -5.13 -1.85
CA ILE A 124 4.83 -6.27 -0.93
C ILE A 124 3.65 -7.17 -1.27
N THR A 125 3.88 -8.48 -1.19
CA THR A 125 2.78 -9.42 -1.36
C THR A 125 1.92 -9.45 -0.10
N ALA A 126 0.62 -9.68 -0.24
CA ALA A 126 -0.30 -9.87 0.89
C ALA A 126 0.22 -10.94 1.87
N ARG A 127 0.80 -12.02 1.32
CA ARG A 127 1.48 -13.08 2.09
C ARG A 127 2.66 -12.55 2.91
N ASN A 128 3.53 -11.76 2.30
CA ASN A 128 4.70 -11.21 3.00
C ASN A 128 4.31 -10.16 4.03
N LEU A 129 3.26 -9.37 3.78
CA LEU A 129 2.74 -8.40 4.73
C LEU A 129 2.17 -9.09 5.98
N ILE A 130 1.38 -10.16 5.82
CA ILE A 130 0.93 -10.98 6.96
C ILE A 130 2.11 -11.61 7.69
N ARG A 131 3.11 -12.11 6.96
CA ARG A 131 4.31 -12.68 7.57
C ARG A 131 5.03 -11.65 8.43
N LEU A 132 5.16 -10.41 7.95
CA LEU A 132 5.74 -9.30 8.71
C LEU A 132 4.94 -9.01 9.98
N LEU A 133 3.61 -8.88 9.88
CA LEU A 133 2.74 -8.69 11.04
C LEU A 133 2.93 -9.79 12.09
N LYS A 134 2.98 -11.05 11.67
CA LYS A 134 3.21 -12.19 12.58
C LYS A 134 4.58 -12.13 13.27
N LEU A 135 5.61 -11.64 12.58
CA LEU A 135 6.94 -11.48 13.18
C LEU A 135 6.91 -10.37 14.25
N MET A 136 6.28 -9.23 13.95
CA MET A 136 6.14 -8.13 14.91
C MET A 136 5.35 -8.53 16.15
N ILE A 137 4.27 -9.32 16.01
CA ILE A 137 3.50 -9.82 17.16
C ILE A 137 4.34 -10.78 18.03
N LYS A 138 5.20 -11.60 17.42
CA LYS A 138 6.04 -12.58 18.13
C LYS A 138 7.28 -11.96 18.75
N SER A 139 7.81 -10.90 18.17
CA SER A 139 9.01 -10.20 18.61
C SER A 139 8.83 -8.71 18.33
N PRO A 140 8.11 -7.99 19.22
CA PRO A 140 7.98 -6.55 19.12
C PRO A 140 9.38 -5.92 19.13
N ILE A 141 9.64 -5.01 18.19
CA ILE A 141 10.90 -4.27 18.08
C ILE A 141 10.83 -3.06 19.00
#